data_AF-A0A1S2KHM0-F1
#
_entry.id   AF-A0A1S2KHM0-F1
#
_cell.length_a   1.000
_cell.length_b   1.000
_cell.length_c   1.000
_cell.angle_alpha   90.00
_cell.angle_beta   90.00
_cell.angle_gamma   90.00
#
_symmetry.space_group_name_H-M   'P 1'
#
loop_
_entity.id
_entity.type
_entity.pdbx_description
1 polymer ?
#
loop_
_entity_poly.entity_id
_entity_poly.type
_entity_poly.pdbx_seq_one_letter_code
_entity_poly.pdbx_strand_id
1 'polypeptide(L)'
;MGDGHLDPAILGAIAAGLRPPAGYGPVERRHLGGCPSCAAELAALRRIAAGPAYPAPPERVWSGIVGELARPLPALPEPAGPGAGPGRSRAPLLAGPYLTGAVCLAAGVVLGAGALAAARRFLRPQASPRSPAPGRSPGDRARRPRG
;
A
#
# COMPACT_ATOMS: atom_id res chain seq x y z
N MET A 1 21.11 23.42 13.57
CA MET A 1 20.12 22.46 13.06
C MET A 1 19.77 22.95 11.68
N GLY A 2 20.09 22.19 10.64
CA GLY A 2 20.00 22.68 9.26
C GLY A 2 18.59 23.17 8.93
N ASP A 3 18.49 24.34 8.33
CA ASP A 3 17.27 25.03 7.92
C ASP A 3 16.54 24.34 6.74
N GLY A 4 16.69 23.02 6.64
CA GLY A 4 16.09 22.21 5.58
C GLY A 4 14.72 21.67 6.00
N HIS A 5 13.80 21.64 5.04
CA HIS A 5 12.58 20.84 5.15
C HIS A 5 12.92 19.34 5.22
N LEU A 6 12.01 18.55 5.78
CA LEU A 6 12.12 17.10 5.72
C LEU A 6 12.06 16.63 4.27
N ASP A 7 12.84 15.58 3.98
CA ASP A 7 12.82 14.91 2.69
C ASP A 7 11.36 14.50 2.33
N PRO A 8 10.84 14.92 1.16
CA PRO A 8 9.52 14.55 0.70
C PRO A 8 9.27 13.02 0.69
N ALA A 9 10.30 12.20 0.49
CA ALA A 9 10.18 10.74 0.55
C ALA A 9 9.82 10.25 1.96
N ILE A 10 10.37 10.89 3.00
CA ILE A 10 10.03 10.60 4.41
C ILE A 10 8.57 11.01 4.68
N LEU A 11 8.17 12.20 4.22
CA LEU A 11 6.78 12.68 4.37
C LEU A 11 5.79 11.75 3.66
N GLY A 12 6.12 11.28 2.46
CA GLY A 12 5.34 10.31 1.70
C GLY A 12 5.18 8.97 2.42
N ALA A 13 6.27 8.41 2.97
CA ALA A 13 6.23 7.17 3.73
C ALA A 13 5.32 7.28 4.97
N ILE A 14 5.43 8.38 5.72
CA ILE A 14 4.58 8.66 6.89
C ILE A 14 3.12 8.84 6.48
N ALA A 15 2.86 9.59 5.40
CA ALA A 15 1.51 9.83 4.89
C ALA A 15 0.81 8.54 4.46
N ALA A 16 1.55 7.61 3.85
CA ALA A 16 1.05 6.31 3.40
C ALA A 16 0.91 5.28 4.54
N GLY A 17 1.26 5.63 5.79
CA GLY A 17 1.25 4.69 6.91
C GLY A 17 2.31 3.59 6.80
N LEU A 18 3.32 3.78 5.95
CA LEU A 18 4.43 2.85 5.80
C LEU A 18 5.44 3.05 6.93
N ARG A 19 6.23 2.01 7.17
CA ARG A 19 7.37 2.13 8.08
C ARG A 19 8.32 3.21 7.55
N PRO A 20 8.62 4.26 8.33
CA PRO A 20 9.54 5.31 7.89
C PRO A 20 10.94 4.74 7.60
N PRO A 21 11.72 5.35 6.69
CA PRO A 21 13.06 4.88 6.36
C PRO A 21 14.00 4.95 7.58
N ALA A 22 15.10 4.19 7.50
CA ALA A 22 16.16 4.25 8.49
C ALA A 22 16.68 5.70 8.60
N GLY A 23 16.61 6.27 9.80
CA GLY A 23 16.93 7.68 10.04
C GLY A 23 15.76 8.54 10.48
N TYR A 24 14.50 8.11 10.27
CA TYR A 24 13.36 8.79 10.88
C TYR A 24 13.27 8.48 12.38
N GLY A 25 13.48 9.49 13.21
CA GLY A 25 13.60 9.37 14.65
C GLY A 25 12.95 10.52 15.42
N PRO A 26 13.37 10.72 16.69
CA PRO A 26 12.83 11.77 17.54
C PRO A 26 13.05 13.19 16.99
N VAL A 27 14.13 13.43 16.25
CA VAL A 27 14.49 14.75 15.70
C VAL A 27 13.51 15.16 14.60
N GLU A 28 13.22 14.28 13.67
CA GLU A 28 12.29 14.49 12.57
C GLU A 28 10.86 14.66 13.09
N ARG A 29 10.49 13.89 14.12
CA ARG A 29 9.20 14.06 14.83
C ARG A 29 9.10 15.44 15.47
N ARG A 30 10.15 15.89 16.16
CA ARG A 30 10.20 17.24 16.73
C ARG A 30 10.12 18.31 15.63
N HIS A 31 10.83 18.12 14.51
CA HIS A 31 10.76 19.03 13.37
C HIS A 31 9.34 19.12 12.80
N LEU A 32 8.64 18.00 12.60
CA LEU A 32 7.23 18.00 12.15
C LEU A 32 6.31 18.77 13.10
N GLY A 33 6.59 18.73 14.42
CA GLY A 33 5.86 19.50 15.40
C GLY A 33 6.18 21.00 15.40
N GLY A 34 7.33 21.40 14.86
CA GLY A 34 7.80 22.80 14.86
C GLY A 34 7.79 23.50 13.51
N CYS A 35 7.71 22.77 12.39
CA CYS A 35 7.76 23.32 11.04
C CYS A 35 6.38 23.29 10.36
N PRO A 36 5.66 24.43 10.26
CA PRO A 36 4.30 24.47 9.74
C PRO A 36 4.21 24.08 8.26
N SER A 37 5.25 24.35 7.46
CA SER A 37 5.29 23.97 6.04
C SER A 37 5.31 22.45 5.88
N CYS A 38 6.19 21.73 6.59
CA CYS A 38 6.25 20.27 6.54
C CYS A 38 4.98 19.63 7.11
N ALA A 39 4.36 20.24 8.13
CA ALA A 39 3.08 19.78 8.67
C ALA A 39 1.95 19.92 7.63
N ALA A 40 1.90 21.04 6.90
CA ALA A 40 0.92 21.27 5.83
C ALA A 40 1.12 20.30 4.65
N GLU A 41 2.37 20.06 4.24
CA GLU A 41 2.70 19.10 3.20
C GLU A 41 2.30 17.68 3.60
N LEU A 42 2.62 17.26 4.83
CA LEU A 42 2.19 15.96 5.36
C LEU A 42 0.67 15.82 5.38
N ALA A 43 -0.07 16.87 5.75
CA ALA A 43 -1.53 16.89 5.73
C ALA A 43 -2.09 16.79 4.30
N ALA A 44 -1.44 17.41 3.31
CA ALA A 44 -1.81 17.28 1.90
C ALA A 44 -1.58 15.85 1.41
N LEU A 45 -0.41 15.27 1.70
CA LEU A 45 -0.07 13.90 1.33
C LEU A 45 -1.02 12.88 1.98
N ARG A 46 -1.42 13.08 3.25
CA ARG A 46 -2.40 12.21 3.93
C ARG A 46 -3.77 12.22 3.25
N ARG A 47 -4.22 13.36 2.73
CA ARG A 47 -5.48 13.44 1.97
C ARG A 47 -5.39 12.67 0.66
N ILE A 48 -4.24 12.73 0.00
CA ILE A 48 -3.98 11.94 -1.22
C ILE A 48 -3.93 10.44 -0.89
N ALA A 49 -3.22 10.07 0.19
CA ALA A 49 -3.05 8.69 0.63
C ALA A 49 -4.35 8.03 1.12
N ALA A 50 -5.26 8.81 1.73
CA ALA A 50 -6.59 8.33 2.10
C ALA A 50 -7.40 7.83 0.88
N GLY A 51 -7.04 8.28 -0.32
CA GLY A 51 -7.68 7.87 -1.56
C GLY A 51 -9.15 8.30 -1.65
N PRO A 52 -9.84 7.91 -2.73
CA PRO A 52 -11.29 8.06 -2.79
C PRO A 52 -11.94 7.18 -1.72
N ALA A 53 -13.05 7.64 -1.14
CA ALA A 53 -13.86 6.84 -0.23
C ALA A 53 -14.26 5.53 -0.92
N TYR A 54 -13.68 4.42 -0.48
CA TYR A 54 -14.09 3.10 -0.95
C TYR A 54 -15.44 2.75 -0.32
N PRO A 55 -16.33 2.07 -1.06
CA PRO A 55 -17.54 1.54 -0.44
C PRO A 55 -17.16 0.62 0.71
N ALA A 56 -17.91 0.71 1.81
CA ALA A 56 -17.72 -0.17 2.95
C ALA A 56 -17.75 -1.64 2.49
N PRO A 57 -16.82 -2.49 2.94
CA PRO A 57 -16.85 -3.89 2.56
C PRO A 57 -18.13 -4.56 3.10
N PRO A 58 -18.68 -5.57 2.41
CA PRO A 58 -19.90 -6.24 2.84
C PRO A 58 -19.79 -6.85 4.25
N GLU A 59 -20.88 -6.87 5.01
CA GLU A 59 -20.92 -7.36 6.40
C GLU A 59 -20.29 -8.76 6.57
N ARG A 60 -20.51 -9.65 5.60
CA ARG A 60 -19.92 -11.00 5.58
C ARG A 60 -18.39 -11.02 5.65
N VAL A 61 -17.72 -9.97 5.17
CA VAL A 61 -16.26 -9.85 5.22
C VAL A 61 -15.83 -9.51 6.64
N TRP A 62 -16.51 -8.57 7.31
CA TRP A 62 -16.24 -8.22 8.70
C TRP A 62 -16.51 -9.38 9.64
N SER A 63 -17.64 -10.07 9.49
CA SER A 63 -17.94 -11.25 10.32
C SER A 63 -16.92 -12.37 10.10
N GLY A 64 -16.42 -12.55 8.87
CA GLY A 64 -15.32 -13.47 8.58
C GLY A 64 -14.03 -13.10 9.31
N ILE A 65 -13.61 -11.82 9.26
CA ILE A 65 -12.41 -11.33 9.96
C ILE A 65 -12.55 -11.52 11.48
N VAL A 66 -13.70 -11.14 12.05
CA VAL A 66 -13.97 -11.33 13.49
C VAL A 66 -13.91 -12.80 13.86
N GLY A 67 -14.49 -13.67 13.03
CA GLY A 67 -14.45 -15.12 13.24
C GLY A 67 -13.02 -15.69 13.21
N GLU A 68 -12.16 -15.21 12.30
CA GLU A 68 -10.75 -15.61 12.25
C GLU A 68 -9.95 -15.08 13.45
N LEU A 69 -10.17 -13.83 13.86
CA LEU A 69 -9.49 -13.23 15.01
C LEU A 69 -9.92 -13.82 16.36
N ALA A 70 -11.13 -14.38 16.43
CA ALA A 70 -11.63 -15.07 17.63
C ALA A 70 -11.07 -16.49 17.78
N ARG A 71 -10.36 -17.03 16.78
CA ARG A 71 -9.76 -18.37 16.89
C ARG A 71 -8.58 -18.35 17.86
N PRO A 72 -8.44 -19.37 18.72
CA PRO A 72 -7.25 -19.54 19.53
C PRO A 72 -6.02 -19.59 18.61
N LEU A 73 -5.02 -18.76 18.89
CA LEU A 73 -3.74 -18.88 18.19
C LEU A 73 -3.14 -20.26 18.53
N PRO A 74 -2.55 -20.96 17.55
CA PRO A 74 -1.81 -22.17 17.83
C PRO A 74 -0.69 -21.83 18.82
N ALA A 75 -0.45 -22.74 19.78
CA ALA A 75 0.65 -22.59 20.72
C ALA A 75 1.95 -22.41 19.92
N LEU A 76 2.58 -21.24 20.10
CA LEU A 76 3.90 -21.02 19.55
C LEU A 76 4.85 -22.02 20.24
N PRO A 77 5.75 -22.68 19.50
CA PRO A 77 6.76 -23.53 20.12
C PRO A 77 7.52 -22.68 21.14
N GLU A 78 7.58 -23.17 22.40
CA GLU A 78 8.36 -22.51 23.43
C GLU A 78 9.79 -22.31 22.90
N PRO A 79 10.36 -21.10 23.00
CA PRO A 79 11.77 -20.93 22.72
C PRO A 79 12.54 -21.86 23.64
N ALA A 80 13.23 -22.85 23.05
CA ALA A 80 14.06 -23.78 23.80
C ALA A 80 15.02 -22.95 24.67
N GLY A 81 14.79 -22.98 25.98
CA GLY A 81 15.61 -22.25 26.93
C GLY A 81 17.09 -22.62 26.76
N PRO A 82 18.02 -21.71 27.08
CA PRO A 82 19.45 -22.00 27.05
C PRO A 82 19.77 -23.00 28.18
N GLY A 83 19.57 -24.29 27.95
CA GLY A 83 19.78 -25.32 28.98
C GLY A 83 19.43 -26.76 28.63
N ALA A 84 18.74 -27.04 27.52
CA ALA A 84 18.50 -28.42 27.10
C ALA A 84 19.79 -29.01 26.48
N GLY A 85 20.63 -29.59 27.32
CA GLY A 85 21.79 -30.37 26.89
C GLY A 85 21.38 -31.50 25.92
N PRO A 86 22.26 -31.93 25.01
CA PRO A 86 21.95 -32.96 24.02
C PRO A 86 21.82 -34.33 24.70
N GLY A 87 20.60 -34.66 25.15
CA GLY A 87 20.21 -36.02 25.46
C GLY A 87 20.24 -36.85 24.18
N ARG A 88 21.27 -37.70 24.05
CA ARG A 88 21.40 -38.67 22.96
C ARG A 88 20.33 -39.76 23.09
N SER A 89 19.11 -39.50 22.63
CA SER A 89 18.14 -40.56 22.34
C SER A 89 18.24 -40.92 20.86
N ARG A 90 19.01 -41.98 20.58
CA ARG A 90 19.02 -42.66 19.28
C ARG A 90 17.65 -43.30 19.06
N ALA A 91 16.88 -42.81 18.09
CA ALA A 91 15.72 -43.50 17.54
C ALA A 91 15.63 -43.23 16.02
N PRO A 92 15.17 -44.22 15.23
CA PRO A 92 15.49 -44.33 13.82
C PRO A 92 14.64 -43.44 12.90
N LEU A 93 15.32 -42.93 11.88
CA LEU A 93 14.81 -42.19 10.72
C LEU A 93 13.81 -43.04 9.93
N LEU A 94 12.50 -42.75 10.03
CA LEU A 94 11.47 -43.22 9.07
C LEU A 94 10.18 -42.40 9.25
N ALA A 95 10.13 -41.21 8.61
CA ALA A 95 8.92 -40.45 8.24
C ALA A 95 9.41 -39.11 7.64
N GLY A 96 9.57 -38.94 6.34
CA GLY A 96 8.49 -38.77 5.36
C GLY A 96 8.53 -37.31 4.85
N PRO A 97 9.09 -37.01 3.65
CA PRO A 97 9.42 -35.65 3.22
C PRO A 97 8.25 -34.87 2.54
N TYR A 98 6.99 -35.13 2.92
CA TYR A 98 5.83 -34.67 2.13
C TYR A 98 5.00 -33.51 2.71
N LEU A 99 5.47 -32.81 3.76
CA LEU A 99 4.70 -31.73 4.41
C LEU A 99 5.28 -30.32 4.22
N THR A 100 6.14 -30.11 3.23
CA THR A 100 6.75 -28.79 2.93
C THR A 100 6.34 -28.24 1.56
N GLY A 101 5.17 -28.65 1.04
CA GLY A 101 4.67 -28.19 -0.28
C GLY A 101 3.51 -27.19 -0.24
N ALA A 102 2.69 -27.20 0.82
CA ALA A 102 1.38 -26.54 0.79
C ALA A 102 1.41 -25.04 1.16
N VAL A 103 2.40 -24.56 1.91
CA VAL A 103 2.40 -23.18 2.44
C VAL A 103 2.84 -22.16 1.38
N CYS A 104 3.68 -22.53 0.41
CA CYS A 104 4.17 -21.58 -0.61
C CYS A 104 3.11 -21.21 -1.67
N LEU A 105 2.09 -22.03 -1.91
CA LEU A 105 1.08 -21.75 -2.94
C LEU A 105 0.03 -20.72 -2.50
N ALA A 106 -0.31 -20.64 -1.21
CA ALA A 106 -1.31 -19.67 -0.74
C ALA A 106 -0.80 -18.22 -0.75
N ALA A 107 0.49 -17.99 -0.45
CA ALA A 107 1.08 -16.65 -0.46
C ALA A 107 1.28 -16.09 -1.88
N GLY A 108 1.52 -16.95 -2.87
CA GLY A 108 1.73 -16.53 -4.27
C GLY A 108 0.46 -16.01 -4.94
N VAL A 109 -0.71 -16.57 -4.64
CA VAL A 109 -1.97 -16.20 -5.30
C VAL A 109 -2.46 -14.79 -4.87
N VAL A 110 -2.24 -14.39 -3.62
CA VAL A 110 -2.65 -13.06 -3.12
C VAL A 110 -1.78 -11.95 -3.72
N LEU A 111 -0.48 -12.18 -3.91
CA LEU A 111 0.42 -11.21 -4.53
C LEU A 111 0.26 -11.15 -6.06
N GLY A 112 0.02 -12.28 -6.72
CA GLY A 112 -0.18 -12.33 -8.18
C GLY A 112 -1.46 -11.63 -8.65
N ALA A 113 -2.56 -11.77 -7.92
CA ALA A 113 -3.83 -11.15 -8.28
C ALA A 113 -3.81 -9.61 -8.12
N GLY A 114 -3.10 -9.09 -7.11
CA GLY A 114 -2.94 -7.65 -6.89
C GLY A 114 -2.12 -6.96 -7.99
N ALA A 115 -1.02 -7.58 -8.42
CA ALA A 115 -0.15 -7.03 -9.46
C ALA A 115 -0.85 -6.97 -10.83
N LEU A 116 -1.63 -7.98 -11.18
CA LEU A 116 -2.35 -8.02 -12.47
C LEU A 116 -3.49 -6.98 -12.54
N ALA A 117 -4.16 -6.71 -11.42
CA ALA A 117 -5.19 -5.67 -11.34
C ALA A 117 -4.61 -4.26 -11.48
N ALA A 118 -3.41 -4.02 -10.92
CA ALA A 118 -2.71 -2.74 -11.07
C ALA A 118 -2.21 -2.53 -12.51
N ALA A 119 -1.62 -3.54 -13.15
CA ALA A 119 -1.12 -3.43 -14.52
C ALA A 119 -2.23 -3.09 -15.54
N ARG A 120 -3.44 -3.64 -15.38
CA ARG A 120 -4.59 -3.34 -16.25
C ARG A 120 -5.08 -1.88 -16.16
N ARG A 121 -4.82 -1.18 -15.06
CA ARG A 121 -5.17 0.25 -14.95
C ARG A 121 -4.21 1.14 -15.71
N PHE A 122 -2.93 0.79 -15.77
CA PHE A 122 -1.94 1.53 -16.54
C PHE A 122 -2.01 1.26 -18.04
N LEU A 123 -2.42 0.04 -18.42
CA LEU A 123 -2.64 -0.33 -19.82
C LEU A 123 -4.01 0.08 -20.36
N ARG A 124 -4.89 0.65 -19.52
CA ARG A 124 -6.12 1.25 -20.02
C ARG A 124 -5.70 2.45 -20.87
N PRO A 125 -5.90 2.41 -22.20
CA PRO A 125 -5.52 3.51 -23.07
C PRO A 125 -6.24 4.73 -22.52
N GLN A 126 -5.49 5.72 -22.06
CA GLN A 126 -6.00 7.06 -21.86
C GLN A 126 -6.60 7.43 -23.20
N ALA A 127 -7.94 7.37 -23.29
CA ALA A 127 -8.65 7.88 -24.44
C ALA A 127 -8.28 9.35 -24.48
N SER A 128 -7.34 9.69 -25.37
CA SER A 128 -6.88 11.07 -25.53
C SER A 128 -8.13 11.92 -25.60
N PRO A 129 -8.26 12.95 -24.74
CA PRO A 129 -9.39 13.85 -24.80
C PRO A 129 -9.46 14.31 -26.25
N ARG A 130 -10.56 13.94 -26.90
CA ARG A 130 -10.81 14.23 -28.31
C ARG A 130 -10.66 15.74 -28.43
N SER A 131 -9.58 16.21 -29.06
CA SER A 131 -9.37 17.63 -29.26
C SER A 131 -10.67 18.20 -29.79
N PRO A 132 -11.28 19.18 -29.10
CA PRO A 132 -12.49 19.81 -29.60
C PRO A 132 -12.15 20.29 -31.00
N ALA A 133 -12.90 19.81 -32.00
CA ALA A 133 -12.75 20.24 -33.38
C ALA A 133 -12.71 21.77 -33.37
N PRO A 134 -11.76 22.41 -34.08
CA PRO A 134 -11.63 23.85 -34.10
C PRO A 134 -13.00 24.46 -34.40
N GLY A 135 -13.58 25.08 -33.38
CA GLY A 135 -14.90 25.67 -33.45
C GLY A 135 -14.89 26.67 -34.58
N ARG A 136 -15.77 26.48 -35.55
CA ARG A 136 -16.01 27.45 -36.61
C ARG A 136 -16.27 28.80 -35.96
N SER A 137 -15.36 29.73 -36.19
CA SER A 137 -15.45 31.08 -35.65
C SER A 137 -16.76 31.72 -36.10
N PRO A 138 -17.57 32.32 -35.21
CA PRO A 138 -18.86 32.92 -35.54
C PRO A 138 -18.83 34.09 -36.55
N GLY A 139 -17.63 34.52 -37.00
CA GLY A 139 -17.43 35.70 -37.83
C GLY A 139 -17.72 35.56 -39.33
N ASP A 140 -17.92 34.35 -39.86
CA ASP A 140 -17.91 34.13 -41.33
C ASP A 140 -19.26 34.35 -42.05
N ARG A 141 -20.28 34.92 -41.39
CA ARG A 141 -21.60 35.16 -42.01
C ARG A 141 -21.81 36.55 -42.62
N ALA A 142 -20.84 37.46 -42.54
CA ALA A 142 -21.02 38.85 -42.96
C ALA A 142 -20.31 39.19 -44.29
N ARG A 143 -20.53 38.42 -45.36
CA ARG A 143 -20.21 38.90 -46.72
C ARG A 143 -21.04 38.20 -47.80
N ARG A 144 -22.33 38.56 -47.89
CA ARG A 144 -23.06 38.45 -49.16
C ARG A 144 -23.07 39.83 -49.82
N PRO A 145 -22.53 39.99 -51.04
CA PRO A 145 -22.75 41.21 -51.80
C PRO A 145 -24.20 41.24 -52.26
N ARG A 146 -24.86 42.39 -52.07
CA ARG A 146 -26.05 42.79 -52.81
C ARG A 146 -25.62 43.94 -53.71
N GLY A 147 -25.90 43.81 -55.00
CA GLY A 147 -25.75 44.87 -55.99
C GLY A 147 -24.42 44.83 -56.69
#